data_AF-A0A1H6J673-F1
#
_entry.id   AF-A0A1H6J673-F1
#
_cell.length_a   1.000
_cell.length_b   1.000
_cell.length_c   1.000
_cell.angle_alpha   90.00
_cell.angle_beta   90.00
_cell.angle_gamma   90.00
#
_symmetry.space_group_name_H-M   'P 1'
#
loop_
_entity.id
_entity.type
_entity.pdbx_description
1 polymer ?
#
loop_
_entity_poly.entity_id
_entity_poly.type
_entity_poly.pdbx_seq_one_letter_code
_entity_poly.pdbx_strand_id
1 'polypeptide(L)'
;MVHDELDSYYQNLVSANASIFIVCREEDDDRPKPFLVTLSYDEAAIYMETDETIYTVAIDIQIYQTIERFVLENYKPEKRKNANWLKAQQVNITKR
;
A
#
# COMPACT_ATOMS: atom_id res chain seq x y z
N MET A 1 -15.69 -0.62 8.16
CA MET A 1 -15.96 0.20 6.96
C MET A 1 -15.00 1.38 6.83
N VAL A 2 -15.09 2.48 7.61
CA VAL A 2 -14.11 3.60 7.45
C VAL A 2 -12.74 3.30 8.08
N HIS A 3 -12.70 2.52 9.15
CA HIS A 3 -11.45 2.19 9.85
C HIS A 3 -10.54 1.27 9.01
N ASP A 4 -11.13 0.33 8.27
CA ASP A 4 -10.39 -0.65 7.46
C ASP A 4 -9.65 0.05 6.30
N GLU A 5 -10.29 1.01 5.65
CA GLU A 5 -9.68 1.80 4.57
C GLU A 5 -8.52 2.68 5.06
N LEU A 6 -8.68 3.27 6.25
CA LEU A 6 -7.60 4.04 6.88
C LEU A 6 -6.40 3.18 7.26
N ASP A 7 -6.64 1.93 7.68
CA ASP A 7 -5.56 0.96 7.94
C ASP A 7 -4.81 0.62 6.65
N SER A 8 -5.54 0.41 5.55
CA SER A 8 -4.98 0.16 4.23
C SER A 8 -4.10 1.32 3.72
N TYR A 9 -4.55 2.57 3.85
CA TYR A 9 -3.72 3.74 3.51
C TYR A 9 -2.49 3.84 4.41
N TYR A 10 -2.65 3.62 5.72
CA TYR A 10 -1.54 3.62 6.64
C TYR A 10 -0.49 2.56 6.27
N GLN A 11 -0.91 1.33 5.96
CA GLN A 11 -0.02 0.26 5.51
C GLN A 11 0.77 0.63 4.27
N ASN A 12 0.12 1.24 3.27
CA ASN A 12 0.81 1.70 2.07
C ASN A 12 1.87 2.75 2.40
N LEU A 13 1.52 3.79 3.18
CA LEU A 13 2.43 4.88 3.53
C LEU A 13 3.66 4.42 4.34
N VAL A 14 3.52 3.46 5.25
CA VAL A 14 4.64 2.95 6.07
C VAL A 14 5.44 1.84 5.39
N SER A 15 5.00 1.38 4.22
CA SER A 15 5.72 0.37 3.45
C SER A 15 7.06 0.92 2.92
N ALA A 16 7.99 0.02 2.60
CA ALA A 16 9.27 0.43 2.04
C ALA A 16 9.14 1.17 0.69
N ASN A 17 8.07 0.90 -0.06
CA ASN A 17 7.81 1.45 -1.38
C ASN A 17 6.38 1.99 -1.46
N ALA A 18 6.09 3.05 -0.71
CA ALA A 18 4.79 3.71 -0.76
C ALA A 18 4.45 4.12 -2.20
N SER A 19 3.35 3.60 -2.73
CA SER A 19 3.03 3.66 -4.15
C SER A 19 1.58 4.04 -4.42
N ILE A 20 1.37 4.73 -5.55
CA ILE A 20 0.06 4.80 -6.21
C ILE A 20 -0.07 3.56 -7.07
N PHE A 21 -1.18 2.83 -6.89
CA PHE A 21 -1.51 1.66 -7.68
C PHE A 21 -2.42 2.05 -8.82
N ILE A 22 -2.07 1.66 -10.04
CA ILE A 22 -2.87 1.85 -11.23
C ILE A 22 -3.25 0.46 -11.73
N VAL A 23 -4.53 0.13 -11.63
CA VAL A 23 -5.07 -1.15 -12.12
C VAL A 23 -5.58 -0.92 -13.53
N CYS A 24 -5.07 -1.74 -14.44
CA CYS A 24 -5.37 -1.71 -15.85
C CYS A 24 -5.97 -3.04 -16.30
N ARG A 25 -6.94 -2.93 -17.21
CA ARG A 25 -7.46 -4.09 -17.94
C ARG A 25 -6.79 -4.23 -19.29
N GLU A 26 -6.53 -5.47 -19.66
CA GLU A 26 -6.12 -5.80 -21.02
C GLU A 26 -7.33 -5.68 -21.96
N GLU A 27 -7.16 -4.94 -23.04
CA GLU A 27 -8.13 -4.87 -24.13
C GLU A 27 -7.51 -5.38 -25.43
N ASP A 28 -8.36 -5.68 -26.41
CA ASP A 28 -8.01 -6.25 -27.71
C ASP A 28 -6.96 -5.45 -28.52
N ASP A 29 -6.67 -4.19 -28.15
CA ASP A 29 -5.66 -3.31 -28.81
C ASP A 29 -4.26 -3.41 -28.17
N ASP A 30 -3.98 -4.45 -27.37
CA ASP A 30 -2.70 -4.69 -26.65
C ASP A 30 -2.25 -3.51 -25.76
N ARG A 31 -3.16 -2.60 -25.41
CA ARG A 31 -2.88 -1.42 -24.59
C ARG A 31 -3.58 -1.55 -23.25
N PRO A 32 -2.85 -1.56 -22.13
CA PRO A 32 -3.45 -1.61 -20.81
C PRO A 32 -4.29 -0.34 -20.59
N LYS A 33 -5.58 -0.50 -20.31
CA LYS A 33 -6.46 0.63 -20.00
C LYS A 33 -6.69 0.76 -18.50
N PRO A 34 -6.26 1.88 -17.88
CA PRO A 34 -6.46 2.09 -16.46
C PRO A 34 -7.95 2.28 -16.18
N PHE A 35 -8.46 1.58 -15.17
CA PHE A 35 -9.84 1.75 -14.70
C PHE A 35 -9.92 2.08 -13.20
N LEU A 36 -8.86 1.83 -12.44
CA LEU A 36 -8.76 2.21 -11.03
C LEU A 36 -7.38 2.80 -10.74
N VAL A 37 -7.36 3.89 -9.99
CA VAL A 37 -6.16 4.47 -9.39
C VAL A 37 -6.41 4.59 -7.90
N THR A 38 -5.62 3.90 -7.08
CA THR A 38 -5.85 3.82 -5.64
C THR A 38 -4.56 3.93 -4.84
N LEU A 39 -4.69 4.40 -3.61
CA LEU A 39 -3.65 4.37 -2.58
C LEU A 39 -3.93 3.27 -1.55
N SER A 40 -5.06 2.57 -1.68
CA SER A 40 -5.45 1.47 -0.81
C SER A 40 -4.63 0.25 -1.17
N TYR A 41 -3.83 -0.22 -0.21
CA TYR A 41 -3.09 -1.46 -0.34
C TYR A 41 -4.04 -2.66 -0.49
N ASP A 42 -5.10 -2.72 0.33
CA ASP A 42 -6.06 -3.82 0.31
C ASP A 42 -6.86 -3.85 -1.01
N GLU A 43 -7.29 -2.68 -1.51
CA GLU A 43 -7.98 -2.61 -2.81
C GLU A 43 -7.05 -3.06 -3.95
N ALA A 44 -5.80 -2.62 -3.94
CA ALA A 44 -4.81 -3.08 -4.93
C ALA A 44 -4.54 -4.59 -4.82
N ALA A 45 -4.48 -5.13 -3.60
CA ALA A 45 -4.25 -6.56 -3.36
C ALA A 45 -5.38 -7.42 -3.92
N ILE A 46 -6.63 -6.97 -3.87
CA ILE A 46 -7.77 -7.67 -4.51
C ILE A 46 -7.51 -7.89 -6.00
N TYR A 47 -6.97 -6.88 -6.70
CA TYR A 47 -6.68 -6.99 -8.13
C TYR A 47 -5.38 -7.74 -8.42
N MET A 48 -4.44 -7.85 -7.46
CA MET A 48 -3.24 -8.69 -7.62
C MET A 48 -3.59 -10.18 -7.77
N GLU A 49 -4.76 -10.59 -7.28
CA GLU A 49 -5.26 -11.96 -7.38
C GLU A 49 -6.05 -12.23 -8.67
N THR A 50 -6.17 -11.22 -9.54
CA THR A 50 -6.91 -11.28 -10.82
C THR A 50 -5.95 -11.24 -12.02
N ASP A 51 -6.48 -11.42 -13.23
CA ASP A 51 -5.71 -11.27 -14.48
C ASP A 51 -5.47 -9.79 -14.87
N GLU A 52 -5.84 -8.84 -14.02
CA GLU A 52 -5.63 -7.40 -14.27
C GLU A 52 -4.15 -7.02 -14.05
N THR A 53 -3.64 -6.06 -14.84
CA THR A 53 -2.26 -5.59 -14.70
C THR A 53 -2.19 -4.43 -13.70
N ILE A 54 -1.25 -4.49 -12.75
CA ILE A 54 -1.03 -3.43 -11.77
C ILE A 54 0.32 -2.74 -12.01
N TYR A 55 0.26 -1.43 -12.21
CA TYR A 55 1.42 -0.56 -12.25
C TYR A 55 1.56 0.18 -10.92
N THR A 56 2.80 0.42 -10.50
CA THR A 56 3.13 1.20 -9.31
C THR A 56 3.91 2.44 -9.70
N VAL A 57 3.55 3.57 -9.08
CA VAL A 57 4.26 4.85 -9.22
C VAL A 57 4.57 5.37 -7.83
N ALA A 58 5.77 5.90 -7.62
CA ALA A 58 6.12 6.55 -6.37
C ALA A 58 5.13 7.68 -6.06
N ILE A 59 4.70 7.76 -4.81
CA ILE A 59 3.77 8.81 -4.38
C ILE A 59 4.51 10.17 -4.38
N ASP A 60 3.95 11.15 -5.08
CA ASP A 60 4.44 12.52 -5.00
C ASP A 60 4.32 13.08 -3.57
N ILE A 61 5.27 13.91 -3.16
CA ILE A 61 5.33 14.45 -1.80
C ILE A 61 4.04 15.16 -1.37
N GLN A 62 3.35 15.87 -2.26
CA GLN A 62 2.12 16.58 -1.92
C GLN A 62 0.97 15.60 -1.64
N ILE A 63 0.89 14.51 -2.40
CA ILE A 63 -0.10 13.45 -2.21
C ILE A 63 0.21 12.72 -0.90
N TYR A 64 1.48 12.36 -0.68
CA TYR A 64 1.92 11.69 0.54
C TYR A 64 1.51 12.48 1.79
N GLN A 65 1.87 13.77 1.86
CA GLN A 65 1.56 14.62 3.02
C GLN A 65 0.06 14.81 3.23
N THR A 66 -0.72 14.89 2.15
CA THR A 66 -2.17 15.05 2.23
C THR A 66 -2.81 13.81 2.86
N ILE A 67 -2.38 12.63 2.43
CA ILE A 67 -2.94 11.35 2.90
C ILE A 67 -2.42 11.02 4.28
N GLU A 68 -1.15 11.29 4.57
CA GLU A 68 -0.58 11.16 5.92
C GLU A 68 -1.38 11.99 6.93
N ARG A 69 -1.65 13.26 6.62
CA ARG A 69 -2.48 14.11 7.49
C ARG A 69 -3.89 13.55 7.66
N PHE A 70 -4.54 13.14 6.57
CA PHE A 70 -5.87 12.56 6.63
C PHE A 70 -5.90 11.30 7.50
N VAL A 71 -4.91 10.41 7.36
CA VAL A 71 -4.76 9.21 8.19
C VAL A 71 -4.55 9.61 9.64
N LEU A 72 -3.61 10.50 9.96
CA LEU A 72 -3.32 10.91 11.34
C LEU A 72 -4.52 11.56 12.05
N GLU A 73 -5.35 12.31 11.32
CA GLU A 73 -6.54 12.98 11.86
C GLU A 73 -7.68 11.99 12.16
N ASN A 74 -7.77 10.88 11.43
CA ASN A 74 -8.92 9.98 11.44
C ASN A 74 -8.62 8.56 11.97
N TYR A 75 -7.36 8.16 11.97
CA TYR A 75 -6.91 6.82 12.36
C TYR A 75 -6.30 6.83 13.76
N LYS A 76 -6.93 6.12 14.68
CA LYS A 76 -6.35 5.78 15.98
C LYS A 76 -5.89 4.33 15.90
N PRO A 77 -4.58 4.06 15.73
CA PRO A 77 -4.10 2.69 15.67
C PRO A 77 -4.48 1.98 16.96
N GLU A 78 -5.25 0.89 16.83
CA GLU A 78 -5.30 -0.09 17.91
C GLU A 78 -3.88 -0.59 18.12
N LYS A 79 -3.43 -0.67 19.38
CA LYS A 79 -2.08 -1.17 19.70
C LYS A 79 -1.97 -2.60 19.15
N ARG A 80 -1.40 -2.75 17.95
CA ARG A 80 -1.09 -4.06 17.38
C ARG A 80 -0.19 -4.79 18.36
N LYS A 81 -0.67 -5.90 18.91
CA LYS A 81 0.16 -6.77 19.73
C LYS A 81 1.28 -7.30 18.83
N ASN A 82 2.52 -6.95 19.19
CA ASN A 82 3.79 -7.54 18.75
C ASN A 82 4.58 -6.82 17.63
N ALA A 83 5.12 -5.65 18.00
CA ALA A 83 6.33 -5.05 17.40
C ALA A 83 7.63 -5.83 17.76
N ASN A 84 7.60 -7.17 17.80
CA ASN A 84 8.76 -8.01 18.16
C ASN A 84 9.35 -8.81 17.00
N TRP A 85 8.76 -8.79 15.80
CA TRP A 85 9.25 -9.59 14.67
C TRP A 85 10.45 -8.96 13.94
N LEU A 86 10.62 -7.63 13.98
CA LEU A 86 11.76 -6.94 13.37
C LEU A 86 13.09 -7.12 14.14
N LYS A 87 13.06 -7.61 15.39
CA LYS A 87 14.30 -7.89 16.16
C LYS A 87 14.91 -9.26 15.88
N ALA A 88 14.22 -10.15 15.16
CA ALA A 88 14.70 -11.50 14.91
C ALA A 88 15.66 -11.63 13.71
N GLN A 89 15.74 -10.65 12.81
CA GLN A 89 16.59 -10.74 11.61
C GLN A 89 17.96 -10.06 11.72
N GLN A 90 18.21 -9.21 12.72
CA GLN A 90 19.51 -8.53 12.86
C GLN A 90 20.60 -9.42 13.50
N VAL A 91 20.24 -10.54 14.15
CA VAL A 91 21.19 -11.37 14.91
C VAL A 91 21.91 -12.42 14.04
N ASN A 92 21.43 -12.71 12.83
CA ASN A 92 21.96 -13.81 12.02
C ASN A 92 23.08 -13.43 11.03
N ILE A 93 23.51 -12.16 10.97
CA ILE A 93 24.52 -11.68 9.99
C ILE A 93 25.92 -11.46 10.61
N THR A 94 26.08 -11.62 11.93
CA THR A 94 27.39 -11.38 12.60
C THR A 94 28.10 -12.64 13.08
N LYS A 95 27.65 -13.84 12.70
CA LYS A 95 28.40 -15.08 12.95
C LYS A 95 28.27 -16.07 11.81
N ARG A 96 29.14 -15.96 10.80
CA ARG A 96 29.80 -17.08 10.14
C ARG A 96 30.90 -16.58 9.21
#